data_AF-A0A8T1GW53-F1
#
_entry.id   AF-A0A8T1GW53-F1
#
_cell.length_a   1.000
_cell.length_b   1.000
_cell.length_c   1.000
_cell.angle_alpha   90.00
_cell.angle_beta   90.00
_cell.angle_gamma   90.00
#
_symmetry.space_group_name_H-M   'P 1'
#
loop_
_entity.id
_entity.type
_entity.pdbx_description
1 polymer ?
#
loop_
_entity_poly.entity_id
_entity_poly.type
_entity_poly.pdbx_seq_one_letter_code
_entity_poly.pdbx_strand_id
1 'polypeptide(L)'
;MEERECDAIIAEGIEAGGHRGVFLPREDGSGTSPAERYRNSSMDFPQQIGTMSPVPQIVDAVKLLVMAAGRIGDAPGVLAASAFGASAVQMGTVFLLADETKTSALYRKRLKEAASGGDTAETAITNVFSGRPARGFVARVMRELGPVSVAA
;
A
#
# COMPACT_ATOMS: atom_id res chain seq x y z
N MET A 1 -4.31 8.14 16.15
CA MET A 1 -5.58 8.12 15.40
C MET A 1 -6.74 8.40 16.33
N GLU A 2 -6.86 7.67 17.44
CA GLU A 2 -7.85 7.95 18.48
C GLU A 2 -7.75 9.38 19.04
N GLU A 3 -6.54 9.84 19.37
CA GLU A 3 -6.29 11.23 19.81
C GLU A 3 -6.65 12.29 18.77
N ARG A 4 -6.83 11.89 17.50
CA ARG A 4 -7.23 12.76 16.39
C ARG A 4 -8.69 12.59 16.01
N GLU A 5 -9.47 11.91 16.86
CA GLU A 5 -10.92 11.73 16.72
C GLU A 5 -11.32 11.09 15.37
N CYS A 6 -10.46 10.22 14.82
CA CYS A 6 -10.82 9.44 13.64
C CYS A 6 -11.84 8.36 14.02
N ASP A 7 -12.83 8.10 13.16
CA ASP A 7 -13.82 7.03 13.38
C ASP A 7 -13.30 5.63 13.01
N ALA A 8 -12.31 5.57 12.11
CA ALA A 8 -11.77 4.33 11.59
C ALA A 8 -10.31 4.46 11.15
N ILE A 9 -9.64 3.32 10.98
CA ILE A 9 -8.27 3.19 10.50
C ILE A 9 -8.26 2.30 9.26
N ILE A 10 -7.54 2.72 8.22
CA ILE A 10 -7.22 1.86 7.08
C ILE A 10 -5.81 1.29 7.30
N ALA A 11 -5.74 -0.02 7.52
CA ALA A 11 -4.50 -0.77 7.67
C ALA A 11 -3.98 -1.17 6.27
N GLU A 12 -3.13 -0.31 5.70
CA GLU A 12 -2.54 -0.51 4.38
C GLU A 12 -1.25 -1.37 4.47
N GLY A 13 -1.30 -2.61 3.97
CA GLY A 13 -0.12 -3.49 3.88
C GLY A 13 0.68 -3.27 2.60
N ILE A 14 1.87 -3.86 2.53
CA ILE A 14 2.87 -3.62 1.47
C ILE A 14 2.40 -3.99 0.06
N GLU A 15 1.40 -4.86 -0.04
CA GLU A 15 0.85 -5.35 -1.30
C GLU A 15 -0.09 -4.33 -1.96
N ALA A 16 -0.53 -3.29 -1.24
CA ALA A 16 -1.42 -2.29 -1.80
C ALA A 16 -0.75 -1.54 -2.97
N GLY A 17 -1.55 -1.32 -4.03
CA GLY A 17 -1.16 -0.53 -5.20
C GLY A 17 -1.29 0.97 -4.93
N GLY A 18 -0.58 1.79 -5.70
CA GLY A 18 -0.61 3.25 -5.54
C GLY A 18 0.24 3.73 -4.37
N HIS A 19 0.02 4.97 -3.94
CA HIS A 19 0.81 5.65 -2.92
C HIS A 19 0.70 5.00 -1.54
N ARG A 20 1.84 4.92 -0.85
CA ARG A 20 1.90 4.49 0.54
C ARG A 20 1.43 5.60 1.48
N GLY A 21 0.55 5.26 2.41
CA GLY A 21 0.04 6.12 3.48
C GLY A 21 1.04 6.38 4.62
N VAL A 22 2.34 6.33 4.36
CA VAL A 22 3.38 6.55 5.37
C VAL A 22 3.39 8.01 5.83
N PHE A 23 3.49 8.20 7.15
CA PHE A 23 3.62 9.52 7.77
C PHE A 23 5.06 9.98 7.76
N LEU A 24 5.24 11.29 7.58
CA LEU A 24 6.56 11.89 7.72
C LEU A 24 6.99 11.83 9.20
N PRO A 25 8.30 11.69 9.48
CA PRO A 25 8.83 11.91 10.82
C PRO A 25 8.44 13.31 11.32
N ARG A 26 8.16 13.44 12.62
CA ARG A 26 7.82 14.73 13.23
C ARG A 26 9.05 15.65 13.21
N GLU A 27 8.84 16.92 12.86
CA GLU A 27 9.92 17.93 12.77
C GLU A 27 10.60 18.18 14.13
N ASP A 28 9.87 17.99 15.22
CA ASP A 28 10.35 18.18 16.60
C ASP A 28 11.29 17.05 17.09
N GLY A 29 11.51 16.01 16.28
CA GLY A 29 12.33 14.85 16.65
C GLY A 29 11.77 14.03 17.83
N SER A 30 10.60 14.39 18.36
CA SER A 30 9.97 13.71 19.49
C SER A 30 9.24 12.46 19.00
N GLY A 31 9.55 11.33 19.63
CA GLY A 31 8.98 10.02 19.28
C GLY A 31 9.78 9.19 18.27
N THR A 32 11.03 9.55 17.96
CA THR A 32 11.87 8.68 17.11
C THR A 32 13.34 8.64 17.55
N SER A 33 13.79 7.48 18.02
CA SER A 33 15.20 7.12 17.99
C SER A 33 15.76 7.26 16.56
N PRO A 34 17.09 7.39 16.35
CA PRO A 34 17.69 7.41 15.02
C PRO A 34 17.24 6.25 14.10
N ALA A 35 16.89 5.09 14.66
CA ALA A 35 16.32 3.95 13.94
C ALA A 35 14.82 4.10 13.57
N GLU A 36 14.04 4.90 14.30
CA GLU A 36 12.64 5.21 13.96
C GLU A 36 12.52 6.35 12.95
N ARG A 37 13.50 7.25 12.89
CA ARG A 37 13.56 8.27 11.82
C ARG A 37 13.64 7.63 10.44
N TYR A 38 14.38 6.53 10.31
CA TYR A 38 14.48 5.80 9.06
C TYR A 38 13.27 4.90 8.83
N ARG A 39 12.78 4.14 9.82
CA ARG A 39 11.55 3.33 9.73
C ARG A 39 10.30 4.08 9.24
N ASN A 40 10.17 5.36 9.60
CA ASN A 40 9.06 6.22 9.18
C ASN A 40 9.43 7.17 8.03
N SER A 41 10.68 7.17 7.57
CA SER A 41 11.05 7.91 6.37
C SER A 41 10.58 7.13 5.14
N SER A 42 10.16 7.88 4.13
CA SER A 42 9.85 7.40 2.78
C SER A 42 11.07 6.81 2.03
N MET A 43 12.03 6.19 2.71
CA MET A 43 13.16 5.48 2.13
C MET A 43 13.37 4.05 2.68
N ASP A 44 12.65 3.62 3.72
CA ASP A 44 12.76 2.27 4.34
C ASP A 44 11.60 1.33 3.96
N PHE A 45 11.13 1.39 2.72
CA PHE A 45 10.06 0.51 2.20
C PHE A 45 10.26 -1.00 2.36
N PRO A 46 11.47 -1.59 2.34
CA PRO A 46 11.59 -3.05 2.47
C PRO A 46 11.14 -3.60 3.83
N GLN A 47 10.87 -2.76 4.84
CA GLN A 47 10.46 -3.21 6.17
C GLN A 47 8.95 -3.23 6.39
N GLN A 48 8.16 -2.71 5.46
CA GLN A 48 6.71 -2.70 5.63
C GLN A 48 6.13 -4.10 5.41
N ILE A 49 5.33 -4.54 6.38
CA ILE A 49 4.78 -5.90 6.44
C ILE A 49 3.53 -6.09 5.57
N GLY A 50 3.27 -7.36 5.21
CA GLY A 50 2.11 -7.76 4.40
C GLY A 50 0.79 -7.60 5.13
N THR A 51 -0.27 -7.26 4.40
CA THR A 51 -1.57 -6.74 4.90
C THR A 51 -2.19 -7.55 6.03
N MET A 52 -2.09 -8.88 5.99
CA MET A 52 -2.71 -9.73 7.02
C MET A 52 -1.95 -9.76 8.36
N SER A 53 -0.71 -9.30 8.40
CA SER A 53 0.11 -9.27 9.63
C SER A 53 -0.13 -8.06 10.55
N PRO A 54 -0.21 -6.80 10.07
CA PRO A 54 -0.48 -5.64 10.91
C PRO A 54 -1.95 -5.54 11.34
N VAL A 55 -2.90 -6.08 10.57
CA VAL A 55 -4.34 -5.98 10.88
C VAL A 55 -4.67 -6.44 12.31
N PRO A 56 -4.33 -7.67 12.75
CA PRO A 56 -4.66 -8.11 14.11
C PRO A 56 -3.94 -7.27 15.18
N GLN A 57 -2.70 -6.83 14.92
CA GLN A 57 -1.94 -5.98 15.85
C GLN A 57 -2.60 -4.61 16.03
N ILE A 58 -3.14 -4.02 14.95
CA ILE A 58 -3.84 -2.74 15.01
C ILE A 58 -5.19 -2.92 15.72
N VAL A 59 -5.93 -3.97 15.38
CA VAL A 59 -7.22 -4.30 16.03
C VAL A 59 -7.06 -4.45 17.55
N ASP A 60 -6.01 -5.14 18.00
CA ASP A 60 -5.73 -5.29 19.43
C ASP A 60 -5.31 -3.97 20.12
N ALA A 61 -4.75 -3.03 19.36
CA ALA A 61 -4.17 -1.80 19.88
C ALA A 61 -5.15 -0.61 19.93
N VAL A 62 -6.28 -0.65 19.20
CA VAL A 62 -7.21 0.48 19.09
C VAL A 62 -8.66 0.07 19.33
N LYS A 63 -9.50 1.05 19.69
CA LYS A 63 -10.96 0.88 19.78
C LYS A 63 -11.71 1.23 18.49
N LEU A 64 -11.00 1.76 17.50
CA LEU A 64 -11.55 2.20 16.23
C LEU A 64 -11.82 1.03 15.29
N LEU A 65 -12.72 1.24 14.33
CA LEU A 65 -12.95 0.28 13.25
C LEU A 65 -11.69 0.16 12.39
N VAL A 66 -11.24 -1.07 12.11
CA VAL A 66 -10.05 -1.32 11.28
C VAL A 66 -10.47 -1.91 9.94
N MET A 67 -10.03 -1.28 8.85
CA MET A 67 -10.26 -1.75 7.48
C MET A 67 -8.95 -2.27 6.88
N ALA A 68 -8.93 -3.50 6.39
CA ALA A 68 -7.74 -4.05 5.74
C ALA A 68 -7.62 -3.55 4.29
N ALA A 69 -6.43 -3.13 3.88
CA ALA A 69 -6.16 -2.65 2.53
C ALA A 69 -4.85 -3.21 1.96
N GLY A 70 -4.94 -3.90 0.83
CA GLY A 70 -3.78 -4.41 0.11
C GLY A 70 -4.02 -5.80 -0.46
N ARG A 71 -4.00 -5.89 -1.80
CA ARG A 71 -4.20 -7.13 -2.58
C ARG A 71 -5.40 -7.99 -2.14
N ILE A 72 -6.48 -7.36 -1.69
CA ILE A 72 -7.78 -7.98 -1.49
C ILE A 72 -8.62 -7.69 -2.74
N GLY A 73 -9.10 -8.75 -3.40
CA GLY A 73 -9.86 -8.60 -4.65
C GLY A 73 -10.90 -9.70 -4.88
N ASP A 74 -11.08 -10.62 -3.94
CA ASP A 74 -12.01 -11.74 -4.03
C ASP A 74 -12.57 -12.10 -2.65
N ALA A 75 -13.58 -12.98 -2.63
CA ALA A 75 -14.24 -13.39 -1.40
C ALA A 75 -13.28 -14.06 -0.38
N PRO A 76 -12.35 -14.96 -0.77
CA PRO A 76 -11.35 -15.49 0.15
C PRO A 76 -10.50 -14.41 0.83
N GLY A 77 -10.04 -13.40 0.09
CA GLY A 77 -9.29 -12.29 0.67
C GLY A 77 -10.10 -11.48 1.69
N VAL A 78 -11.39 -11.26 1.42
CA VAL A 78 -12.31 -10.60 2.37
C VAL A 78 -12.50 -11.45 3.63
N LEU A 79 -12.74 -12.74 3.47
CA LEU A 79 -12.91 -13.67 4.59
C LEU A 79 -11.65 -13.75 5.45
N ALA A 80 -10.47 -13.79 4.84
CA ALA A 80 -9.19 -13.78 5.54
C ALA A 80 -9.02 -12.49 6.37
N ALA A 81 -9.26 -11.31 5.77
CA ALA A 81 -9.19 -10.04 6.48
C ALA A 81 -10.16 -9.99 7.67
N SER A 82 -11.40 -10.47 7.47
CA SER A 82 -12.41 -10.55 8.54
C SER A 82 -11.97 -11.49 9.67
N ALA A 83 -11.37 -12.65 9.34
CA ALA A 83 -10.84 -13.58 10.33
C ALA A 83 -9.69 -12.98 11.18
N PHE A 84 -8.95 -12.01 10.62
CA PHE A 84 -7.92 -11.24 11.34
C PHE A 84 -8.48 -10.03 12.12
N GLY A 85 -9.80 -9.87 12.18
CA GLY A 85 -10.46 -8.83 12.98
C GLY A 85 -10.79 -7.54 12.24
N ALA A 86 -10.55 -7.46 10.92
CA ALA A 86 -10.96 -6.29 10.15
C ALA A 86 -12.49 -6.16 10.09
N SER A 87 -13.00 -4.95 10.32
CA SER A 87 -14.43 -4.62 10.22
C SER A 87 -14.89 -4.45 8.77
N ALA A 88 -13.97 -4.11 7.87
CA ALA A 88 -14.21 -3.99 6.44
C ALA A 88 -12.90 -4.18 5.65
N VAL A 89 -13.00 -4.14 4.32
CA VAL A 89 -11.84 -4.11 3.42
C VAL A 89 -11.92 -2.92 2.49
N GLN A 90 -10.76 -2.37 2.12
CA GLN A 90 -10.65 -1.38 1.06
C GLN A 90 -9.94 -2.00 -0.15
N MET A 91 -10.61 -1.98 -1.29
CA MET A 91 -10.11 -2.56 -2.54
C MET A 91 -9.88 -1.48 -3.57
N GLY A 92 -8.72 -1.55 -4.25
CA GLY A 92 -8.33 -0.58 -5.29
C GLY A 92 -8.16 -1.25 -6.65
N THR A 93 -7.09 -2.04 -6.80
CA THR A 93 -6.67 -2.64 -8.08
C THR A 93 -7.79 -3.40 -8.80
N VAL A 94 -8.66 -4.10 -8.08
CA VAL A 94 -9.78 -4.87 -8.68
C VAL A 94 -10.76 -3.97 -9.46
N PHE A 95 -10.97 -2.74 -9.00
CA PHE A 95 -11.89 -1.80 -9.65
C PHE A 95 -11.26 -1.07 -10.84
N LEU A 96 -9.95 -1.13 -11.05
CA LEU A 96 -9.29 -0.45 -12.17
C LEU A 96 -9.70 -0.99 -13.56
N LEU A 97 -10.37 -2.14 -13.60
CA LEU A 97 -10.98 -2.70 -14.81
C LEU A 97 -12.49 -2.44 -14.94
N ALA A 98 -13.15 -1.86 -13.93
CA ALA A 98 -14.57 -1.52 -14.00
C ALA A 98 -14.84 -0.46 -15.08
N ASP A 99 -16.02 -0.49 -15.70
CA ASP A 99 -16.37 0.34 -16.85
C ASP A 99 -16.40 1.84 -16.50
N GLU A 100 -16.74 2.17 -15.26
CA GLU A 100 -16.81 3.52 -14.72
C GLU A 100 -15.44 4.19 -14.56
N THR A 101 -14.35 3.42 -14.58
CA THR A 101 -13.00 3.97 -14.35
C THR A 101 -12.36 4.54 -15.62
N LYS A 102 -11.68 5.68 -15.47
CA LYS A 102 -10.92 6.34 -16.55
C LYS A 102 -9.51 5.75 -16.76
N THR A 103 -9.30 4.51 -16.35
CA THR A 103 -8.04 3.78 -16.54
C THR A 103 -7.72 3.67 -18.03
N SER A 104 -6.52 4.07 -18.43
CA SER A 104 -6.13 4.09 -19.84
C SER A 104 -6.17 2.70 -20.47
N ALA A 105 -6.41 2.63 -21.78
CA ALA A 105 -6.44 1.36 -22.53
C ALA A 105 -5.12 0.57 -22.36
N LEU A 106 -3.98 1.27 -22.35
CA LEU A 106 -2.67 0.67 -22.11
C LEU A 106 -2.57 0.03 -20.72
N TYR A 107 -3.02 0.75 -19.68
CA TYR A 107 -2.95 0.23 -18.32
C TYR A 107 -3.96 -0.91 -18.09
N ARG A 108 -5.17 -0.82 -18.66
CA ARG A 108 -6.16 -1.91 -18.65
C ARG A 108 -5.62 -3.17 -19.32
N LYS A 109 -4.90 -3.05 -20.45
CA LYS A 109 -4.25 -4.18 -21.12
C LYS A 109 -3.23 -4.85 -20.17
N ARG A 110 -2.33 -4.07 -19.57
CA ARG A 110 -1.35 -4.55 -18.57
C ARG A 110 -2.00 -5.25 -17.38
N LEU A 111 -3.09 -4.71 -16.83
CA LEU A 111 -3.84 -5.34 -15.73
C LEU A 111 -4.42 -6.69 -16.12
N LYS A 112 -4.97 -6.84 -17.34
CA LYS A 112 -5.52 -8.11 -17.83
C LYS A 112 -4.44 -9.16 -18.05
N GLU A 113 -3.29 -8.75 -18.60
CA GLU A 113 -2.11 -9.61 -18.76
C GLU A 113 -1.61 -10.11 -17.38
N ALA A 114 -1.54 -9.22 -16.39
CA ALA A 114 -1.18 -9.55 -15.02
C ALA A 114 -2.15 -10.55 -14.37
N ALA A 115 -3.46 -10.33 -14.53
CA ALA A 115 -4.50 -11.20 -13.97
C ALA A 115 -4.48 -12.61 -14.59
N SER A 116 -3.99 -12.75 -15.82
CA SER A 116 -3.96 -14.03 -16.55
C SER A 116 -2.71 -14.87 -16.23
N GLY A 117 -1.89 -14.47 -15.25
CA GLY A 117 -0.66 -15.18 -14.87
C GLY A 117 0.51 -14.98 -15.84
N GLY A 118 0.48 -13.92 -16.67
CA GLY A 118 1.57 -13.61 -17.58
C GLY A 118 2.85 -13.21 -16.83
N ASP A 119 3.98 -13.74 -17.29
CA ASP A 119 5.33 -13.64 -16.70
C ASP A 119 5.95 -12.22 -16.69
N THR A 120 5.17 -11.18 -17.01
CA THR A 120 5.66 -9.81 -17.30
C THR A 120 5.10 -8.73 -16.38
N ALA A 121 4.21 -9.08 -15.46
CA ALA A 121 3.50 -8.12 -14.61
C ALA A 121 4.19 -7.92 -13.25
N GLU A 122 5.47 -7.57 -13.27
CA GLU A 122 6.17 -7.19 -12.04
C GLU A 122 5.66 -5.84 -11.53
N THR A 123 5.40 -5.74 -10.24
CA THR A 123 5.13 -4.46 -9.56
C THR A 123 6.20 -4.21 -8.51
N ALA A 124 6.62 -2.96 -8.39
CA ALA A 124 7.57 -2.55 -7.36
C ALA A 124 7.12 -1.22 -6.75
N ILE A 125 7.59 -0.97 -5.54
CA ILE A 125 7.43 0.33 -4.88
C ILE A 125 8.48 1.26 -5.46
N THR A 126 8.04 2.46 -5.81
CA THR A 126 8.91 3.46 -6.41
C THR A 126 8.54 4.87 -6.00
N ASN A 127 9.55 5.74 -5.89
CA ASN A 127 9.37 7.17 -5.71
C ASN A 127 9.70 7.98 -6.98
N VAL A 128 10.18 7.36 -8.06
CA VAL A 128 10.72 8.07 -9.24
C VAL A 128 9.68 8.85 -10.04
N PHE A 129 8.40 8.61 -9.81
CA PHE A 129 7.31 9.33 -10.50
C PHE A 129 6.81 10.55 -9.75
N SER A 130 6.87 10.55 -8.41
CA SER A 130 6.16 11.54 -7.60
C SER A 130 6.92 12.02 -6.35
N GLY A 131 8.15 11.54 -6.13
CA GLY A 131 8.92 11.73 -4.90
C GLY A 131 8.39 10.94 -3.71
N ARG A 132 7.11 10.58 -3.71
CA ARG A 132 6.51 9.69 -2.71
C ARG A 132 6.48 8.24 -3.20
N PRO A 133 6.66 7.27 -2.28
CA PRO A 133 6.50 5.86 -2.58
C PRO A 133 5.11 5.51 -3.08
N ALA A 134 5.08 4.80 -4.20
CA ALA A 134 3.89 4.17 -4.73
C ALA A 134 4.22 2.82 -5.36
N ARG A 135 3.35 1.83 -5.20
CA ARG A 135 3.45 0.57 -5.93
C ARG A 135 2.81 0.71 -7.30
N GLY A 136 3.57 0.39 -8.34
CA GLY A 136 3.09 0.37 -9.72
C GLY A 136 3.78 -0.72 -10.54
N PHE A 137 3.33 -0.91 -11.78
CA PHE A 137 4.02 -1.79 -12.73
C PHE A 137 5.45 -1.28 -12.98
N VAL A 138 6.41 -2.20 -13.05
CA VAL A 138 7.80 -1.86 -13.38
C VAL A 138 7.86 -1.30 -14.81
N ALA A 139 8.05 0.02 -14.89
CA ALA A 139 8.21 0.76 -16.14
C ALA A 139 9.68 0.83 -16.58
N ARG A 140 9.93 1.29 -17.81
CA ARG A 140 11.29 1.49 -18.34
C ARG A 140 12.13 2.39 -17.43
N VAL A 141 11.57 3.53 -17.00
CA VAL A 141 12.27 4.47 -16.12
C VAL A 141 12.73 3.83 -14.80
N MET A 142 11.94 2.92 -14.22
CA MET A 142 12.31 2.19 -12.99
C MET A 142 13.43 1.17 -13.25
N ARG A 143 13.51 0.58 -14.45
CA ARG A 143 14.62 -0.32 -14.81
C ARG A 143 15.92 0.43 -15.07
N GLU A 144 15.85 1.63 -15.62
CA GLU A 144 17.02 2.44 -15.96
C GLU A 144 17.57 3.19 -14.74
N LEU A 145 16.71 3.76 -13.89
CA LEU A 145 17.13 4.56 -12.73
C LEU A 145 17.17 3.77 -11.42
N GLY A 146 16.64 2.55 -11.43
CA GLY A 146 16.24 1.86 -10.21
C GLY A 146 14.85 2.31 -9.73
N PRO A 147 14.17 1.49 -8.91
CA PRO A 147 12.84 1.83 -8.41
C PRO A 147 12.87 2.92 -7.34
N VAL A 148 13.99 3.15 -6.66
CA VAL A 148 14.12 4.17 -5.60
C VAL A 148 15.25 5.12 -5.97
N SER A 149 14.98 6.43 -5.95
CA SER A 149 15.95 7.49 -6.17
C SER A 149 16.00 8.41 -4.97
N VAL A 150 17.22 8.76 -4.52
CA VAL A 150 17.44 9.75 -3.45
C VAL A 150 17.25 11.19 -3.91
N ALA A 151 17.18 11.41 -5.22
CA ALA A 151 17.01 12.73 -5.84
C ALA A 151 15.57 13.04 -6.24
N ALA A 152 14.64 12.11 -5.99
CA ALA A 152 13.22 12.23 -6.35
C ALA A 152 12.39 12.94 -5.28
#